data_AF-A0A3P7PHT9-F1
#
_entry.id   AF-A0A3P7PHT9-F1
#
_cell.length_a   1.000
_cell.length_b   1.000
_cell.length_c   1.000
_cell.angle_alpha   90.00
_cell.angle_beta   90.00
_cell.angle_gamma   90.00
#
_symmetry.space_group_name_H-M   'P 1'
#
loop_
_entity.id
_entity.type
_entity.pdbx_description
1 polymer ?
#
loop_
_entity_poly.entity_id
_entity_poly.type
_entity_poly.pdbx_seq_one_letter_code
_entity_poly.pdbx_strand_id
1 'polypeptide(L)'
;MGYDAIEYLQINGDCTLSGVHWGGRYYIIPYKTDFPDRKLRAGQRILMHAIPKGNRWNLDLLGRGDDILFHFNPRFRDKQIVRNSFKGGEWGREEREGPFPFEKNHGFNLEVENEPYSIQVSLRGVLLWVSVVYRTLTISLSSHLILNDLLHEQKFENFLQIFVNNERIGTFAHRTPHPTEDYTGMRIDGDVEVTNIEFV
;
A
#
# COMPACT_ATOMS: atom_id res chain seq x y z
N MET A 1 36.30 2.37 -11.37
CA MET A 1 35.94 3.59 -10.63
C MET A 1 34.68 3.25 -9.85
N GLY A 2 34.75 3.22 -8.51
CA GLY A 2 33.64 2.83 -7.64
C GLY A 2 32.66 3.98 -7.44
N TYR A 3 31.42 3.64 -7.04
CA TYR A 3 30.33 4.58 -6.78
C TYR A 3 30.55 5.46 -5.52
N ASP A 4 31.72 5.40 -4.89
CA ASP A 4 32.04 6.03 -3.60
C ASP A 4 32.27 7.55 -3.67
N ALA A 5 32.19 8.16 -4.85
CA ALA A 5 32.43 9.59 -5.07
C ALA A 5 31.15 10.42 -5.33
N ILE A 6 29.96 9.81 -5.23
CA ILE A 6 28.70 10.53 -5.42
C ILE A 6 28.30 11.21 -4.10
N GLU A 7 28.47 12.54 -4.04
CA GLU A 7 28.19 13.34 -2.84
C GLU A 7 26.80 13.99 -2.83
N TYR A 8 26.22 14.22 -4.01
CA TYR A 8 24.90 14.86 -4.14
C TYR A 8 24.17 14.41 -5.40
N LEU A 9 22.84 14.51 -5.34
CA LEU A 9 21.93 14.39 -6.48
C LEU A 9 21.39 15.79 -6.81
N GLN A 10 21.46 16.19 -8.08
CA GLN A 10 20.86 17.42 -8.58
C GLN A 10 19.90 17.12 -9.73
N ILE A 11 18.70 17.67 -9.67
CA ILE A 11 17.68 17.55 -10.72
C ILE A 11 17.40 18.98 -11.22
N ASN A 12 17.59 19.21 -12.51
CA ASN A 12 17.46 20.53 -13.15
C ASN A 12 16.54 20.45 -14.38
N GLY A 13 15.95 21.59 -14.75
CA GLY A 13 15.07 21.74 -15.90
C GLY A 13 13.59 21.53 -15.57
N ASP A 14 12.75 21.65 -16.61
CA ASP A 14 11.31 21.49 -16.48
C ASP A 14 10.96 20.00 -16.33
N CYS A 15 10.76 19.56 -15.09
CA CYS A 15 10.37 18.19 -14.78
C CYS A 15 9.34 18.15 -13.65
N THR A 16 8.54 17.08 -13.63
CA THR A 16 7.69 16.74 -12.49
C THR A 16 8.34 15.60 -11.74
N LEU A 17 8.76 15.87 -10.50
CA LEU A 17 9.40 14.89 -9.64
C LEU A 17 8.35 14.32 -8.68
N SER A 18 7.96 13.07 -8.91
CA SER A 18 6.91 12.39 -8.14
C SER A 18 7.41 11.76 -6.84
N GLY A 19 8.72 11.78 -6.58
CA GLY A 19 9.35 11.26 -5.38
C GLY A 19 10.86 11.14 -5.53
N VAL A 20 11.59 11.35 -4.44
CA VAL A 20 13.03 11.06 -4.36
C VAL A 20 13.22 10.06 -3.24
N HIS A 21 13.58 8.83 -3.61
CA HIS A 21 14.00 7.81 -2.66
C HIS A 21 15.49 7.60 -2.88
N TRP A 22 16.27 7.87 -1.83
CA TRP A 22 17.71 7.59 -1.81
C TRP A 22 17.97 6.49 -0.79
N GLY A 23 18.69 5.45 -1.22
CA GLY A 23 18.69 4.17 -0.53
C GLY A 23 17.53 3.27 -1.00
N GLY A 24 17.72 1.96 -0.81
CA GLY A 24 16.89 0.91 -1.40
C GLY A 24 17.74 -0.08 -2.18
N ARG A 25 17.32 -1.35 -2.19
CA ARG A 25 17.89 -2.39 -3.06
C ARG A 25 16.82 -2.72 -4.09
N TYR A 26 17.20 -2.99 -5.33
CA TYR A 26 16.29 -3.71 -6.22
C TYR A 26 16.05 -5.08 -5.59
N TYR A 27 14.82 -5.35 -5.17
CA TYR A 27 14.48 -6.64 -4.59
C TYR A 27 14.25 -7.63 -5.73
N ILE A 28 14.94 -8.76 -5.68
CA ILE A 28 14.72 -9.86 -6.62
C ILE A 28 13.36 -10.49 -6.27
N ILE A 29 12.43 -10.49 -7.22
CA ILE A 29 11.10 -11.09 -7.07
C ILE A 29 11.12 -12.51 -7.67
N PRO A 30 10.61 -13.54 -6.96
CA PRO A 30 9.91 -13.48 -5.67
C PRO A 30 10.84 -13.13 -4.49
N TYR A 31 10.33 -12.27 -3.61
CA TYR A 31 11.03 -11.86 -2.38
C TYR A 31 10.32 -12.42 -1.16
N LYS A 32 11.07 -13.00 -0.21
CA LYS A 32 10.53 -13.51 1.06
C LYS A 32 11.46 -13.10 2.20
N THR A 33 10.89 -12.65 3.32
CA THR A 33 11.62 -12.29 4.53
C THR A 33 10.78 -12.57 5.77
N ASP A 34 11.45 -12.85 6.88
CA ASP A 34 10.84 -12.78 8.20
C ASP A 34 10.77 -11.31 8.67
N PHE A 35 9.86 -11.01 9.59
CA PHE A 35 9.87 -9.70 10.25
C PHE A 35 11.04 -9.59 11.23
N PRO A 36 11.62 -8.39 11.45
CA PRO A 36 12.78 -8.19 12.32
C PRO A 36 12.59 -8.75 13.74
N ASP A 37 11.41 -8.54 14.34
CA ASP A 37 11.06 -9.04 15.67
C ASP A 37 10.39 -10.43 15.63
N ARG A 38 10.49 -11.13 14.49
CA ARG A 38 9.79 -12.39 14.14
C ARG A 38 8.27 -12.28 14.11
N LYS A 39 7.72 -11.09 14.32
CA LYS A 39 6.29 -10.82 14.26
C LYS A 39 5.98 -9.39 13.86
N LEU A 40 4.88 -9.20 13.13
CA LEU A 40 4.27 -7.89 12.88
C LEU A 40 3.22 -7.62 13.97
N ARG A 41 3.53 -6.73 14.91
CA ARG A 41 2.68 -6.38 16.05
C ARG A 41 1.58 -5.39 15.67
N ALA A 42 0.57 -5.25 16.52
CA ALA A 42 -0.43 -4.20 16.36
C ALA A 42 0.24 -2.81 16.37
N GLY A 43 -0.20 -1.95 15.45
CA GLY A 43 0.33 -0.60 15.19
C GLY A 43 1.57 -0.57 14.29
N GLN A 44 2.19 -1.73 13.99
CA GLN A 44 3.33 -1.76 13.07
C GLN A 44 2.89 -1.75 11.61
N ARG A 45 3.75 -1.18 10.77
CA ARG A 45 3.48 -0.88 9.37
C ARG A 45 4.56 -1.45 8.48
N ILE A 46 4.15 -1.87 7.29
CA ILE A 46 5.03 -2.18 6.17
C ILE A 46 4.81 -1.07 5.15
N LEU A 47 5.88 -0.34 4.83
CA LEU A 47 5.87 0.64 3.75
C LEU A 47 6.63 0.05 2.56
N MET A 48 6.01 0.06 1.39
CA MET A 48 6.58 -0.50 0.18
C MET A 48 6.43 0.48 -0.98
N HIS A 49 7.53 0.78 -1.66
CA HIS A 49 7.47 1.44 -2.97
C HIS A 49 7.66 0.39 -4.07
N ALA A 50 6.72 0.36 -5.02
CA ALA A 50 6.70 -0.63 -6.08
C ALA A 50 6.12 -0.08 -7.39
N ILE A 51 6.47 -0.72 -8.50
CA ILE A 51 6.03 -0.40 -9.86
C ILE A 51 5.45 -1.67 -10.48
N PRO A 52 4.14 -1.75 -10.76
CA PRO A 52 3.54 -2.91 -11.42
C PRO A 52 4.01 -3.02 -12.86
N LYS A 53 4.41 -4.21 -13.33
CA LYS A 53 4.93 -4.43 -14.70
C LYS A 53 4.02 -5.29 -15.57
N GLY A 54 3.16 -6.12 -14.98
CA GLY A 54 2.37 -7.09 -15.72
C GLY A 54 0.91 -7.19 -15.28
N ASN A 55 0.37 -8.40 -15.26
CA ASN A 55 -1.08 -8.61 -15.13
C ASN A 55 -1.53 -8.81 -13.69
N ARG A 56 -0.64 -9.27 -12.82
CA ARG A 56 -0.91 -9.44 -11.38
C ARG A 56 0.37 -9.47 -10.58
N TRP A 57 0.26 -9.07 -9.32
CA TRP A 57 1.30 -9.26 -8.31
C TRP A 57 0.63 -9.51 -6.96
N ASN A 58 1.38 -9.98 -5.97
CA ASN A 58 0.85 -10.13 -4.62
C ASN A 58 1.85 -9.75 -3.52
N LEU A 59 1.29 -9.31 -2.40
CA LEU A 59 1.95 -9.24 -1.10
C LEU A 59 1.21 -10.18 -0.16
N ASP A 60 1.96 -11.07 0.48
CA ASP A 60 1.45 -12.05 1.42
C ASP A 60 2.05 -11.80 2.80
N LEU A 61 1.20 -11.72 3.83
CA LEU A 61 1.65 -11.87 5.23
C LEU A 61 1.54 -13.33 5.62
N LEU A 62 2.67 -13.88 6.02
CA LEU A 62 2.86 -15.31 6.26
C LEU A 62 2.61 -15.65 7.73
N GLY A 63 2.02 -16.82 7.95
CA GLY A 63 1.92 -17.45 9.25
C GLY A 63 2.86 -18.67 9.37
N ARG A 64 2.59 -19.50 10.37
CA ARG A 64 3.28 -20.79 10.54
C ARG A 64 2.85 -21.78 9.45
N GLY A 65 3.73 -22.75 9.14
CA GLY A 65 3.36 -23.89 8.30
C GLY A 65 2.97 -23.53 6.87
N ASP A 66 3.60 -22.49 6.29
CA ASP A 66 3.32 -21.95 4.96
C ASP A 66 1.91 -21.35 4.77
N ASP A 67 1.16 -21.13 5.85
CA ASP A 67 -0.10 -20.40 5.80
C ASP A 67 0.12 -18.95 5.32
N ILE A 68 -0.84 -18.45 4.53
CA ILE A 68 -0.95 -17.05 4.14
C ILE A 68 -2.12 -16.46 4.92
N LEU A 69 -1.81 -15.67 5.94
CA LEU A 69 -2.83 -15.08 6.81
C LEU A 69 -3.50 -13.86 6.17
N PHE A 70 -2.78 -13.18 5.28
CA PHE A 70 -3.31 -12.12 4.43
C PHE A 70 -2.65 -12.17 3.05
N HIS A 71 -3.44 -12.38 2.02
CA HIS A 71 -3.05 -12.33 0.61
C HIS A 71 -3.62 -11.07 -0.01
N PHE A 72 -2.79 -10.16 -0.51
CA PHE A 72 -3.19 -8.97 -1.25
C PHE A 72 -2.79 -9.12 -2.71
N ASN A 73 -3.76 -9.26 -3.63
CA ASN A 73 -3.48 -9.60 -5.02
C ASN A 73 -4.21 -8.69 -6.02
N PRO A 74 -3.59 -7.57 -6.44
CA PRO A 74 -4.07 -6.78 -7.55
C PRO A 74 -4.03 -7.54 -8.88
N ARG A 75 -5.16 -7.56 -9.59
CA ARG A 75 -5.33 -8.19 -10.91
C ARG A 75 -5.77 -7.12 -11.92
N PHE A 76 -4.88 -6.77 -12.83
CA PHE A 76 -5.08 -5.67 -13.79
C PHE A 76 -6.15 -5.96 -14.83
N ARG A 77 -6.30 -7.21 -15.26
CA ARG A 77 -7.28 -7.59 -16.29
C ARG A 77 -8.71 -7.25 -15.86
N ASP A 78 -9.05 -7.58 -14.62
CA ASP A 78 -10.39 -7.41 -14.09
C ASP A 78 -10.53 -6.11 -13.28
N LYS A 79 -9.44 -5.33 -13.16
CA LYS A 79 -9.33 -4.14 -12.30
C LYS A 79 -9.88 -4.39 -10.90
N GLN A 80 -9.38 -5.45 -10.26
CA GLN A 80 -9.82 -5.84 -8.91
C GLN A 80 -8.63 -6.19 -8.02
N ILE A 81 -8.82 -6.00 -6.73
CA ILE A 81 -7.88 -6.45 -5.70
C ILE A 81 -8.52 -7.63 -4.99
N VAL A 82 -7.93 -8.81 -5.11
CA VAL A 82 -8.38 -9.99 -4.38
C VAL A 82 -7.67 -10.01 -3.03
N ARG A 83 -8.44 -10.06 -1.95
CA ARG A 83 -7.92 -10.35 -0.60
C ARG A 83 -8.43 -11.69 -0.11
N ASN A 84 -7.56 -12.48 0.50
CA ASN A 84 -7.93 -13.77 1.06
C ASN A 84 -6.93 -14.25 2.12
N SER A 85 -7.16 -15.43 2.67
CA SER A 85 -6.21 -16.20 3.47
C SER A 85 -6.11 -17.62 2.88
N PHE A 86 -4.91 -18.21 2.91
CA PHE A 86 -4.67 -19.61 2.58
C PHE A 86 -4.23 -20.32 3.85
N LYS A 87 -5.02 -21.26 4.36
CA LYS A 87 -4.73 -21.97 5.61
C LYS A 87 -4.96 -23.45 5.46
N GLY A 88 -4.04 -24.27 5.96
CA GLY A 88 -4.19 -25.73 5.91
C GLY A 88 -4.34 -26.30 4.49
N GLY A 89 -3.75 -25.65 3.49
CA GLY A 89 -3.81 -26.08 2.09
C GLY A 89 -4.99 -25.53 1.28
N GLU A 90 -5.86 -24.72 1.88
CA GLU A 90 -7.07 -24.23 1.21
C GLU A 90 -7.19 -22.70 1.25
N TRP A 91 -7.69 -22.13 0.15
CA TRP A 91 -8.09 -20.72 0.09
C TRP A 91 -9.44 -20.53 0.78
N GLY A 92 -9.54 -19.48 1.59
CA GLY A 92 -10.80 -19.06 2.19
C GLY A 92 -11.72 -18.33 1.21
N ARG A 93 -12.73 -17.63 1.76
CA ARG A 93 -13.60 -16.75 0.99
C ARG A 93 -12.84 -15.51 0.52
N GLU A 94 -12.92 -15.19 -0.76
CA GLU A 94 -12.31 -13.98 -1.33
C GLU A 94 -13.11 -12.71 -0.99
N GLU A 95 -12.40 -11.60 -0.81
CA GLU A 95 -12.93 -10.24 -0.69
C GLU A 95 -12.42 -9.40 -1.84
N ARG A 96 -13.32 -8.83 -2.65
CA ARG A 96 -13.01 -8.24 -3.97
C ARG A 96 -13.49 -6.79 -4.12
N GLU A 97 -14.26 -6.30 -3.15
CA GLU A 97 -14.87 -4.97 -3.15
C GLU A 97 -13.82 -3.88 -3.04
N GLY A 98 -13.99 -2.77 -3.76
CA GLY A 98 -13.12 -1.60 -3.67
C GLY A 98 -12.64 -1.08 -5.02
N PRO A 99 -11.95 0.07 -5.03
CA PRO A 99 -11.33 0.67 -6.19
C PRO A 99 -10.07 -0.11 -6.57
N PHE A 100 -9.64 0.11 -7.81
CA PHE A 100 -8.38 -0.39 -8.33
C PHE A 100 -7.48 0.79 -8.69
N PRO A 101 -6.62 1.25 -7.77
CA PRO A 101 -5.82 2.47 -7.93
C PRO A 101 -4.46 2.23 -8.58
N PHE A 102 -4.23 1.06 -9.21
CA PHE A 102 -2.94 0.71 -9.80
C PHE A 102 -2.91 0.94 -11.30
N GLU A 103 -1.81 1.50 -11.79
CA GLU A 103 -1.51 1.66 -13.20
C GLU A 103 -0.19 0.97 -13.54
N LYS A 104 -0.14 0.28 -14.69
CA LYS A 104 1.08 -0.41 -15.12
C LYS A 104 2.17 0.62 -15.40
N ASN A 105 3.40 0.32 -14.96
CA ASN A 105 4.58 1.17 -15.07
C ASN A 105 4.51 2.50 -14.29
N HIS A 106 3.50 2.70 -13.45
CA HIS A 106 3.42 3.84 -12.53
C HIS A 106 3.74 3.39 -11.10
N GLY A 107 4.61 4.13 -10.42
CA GLY A 107 5.02 3.82 -9.05
C GLY A 107 3.92 4.13 -8.02
N PHE A 108 3.88 3.37 -6.94
CA PHE A 108 2.95 3.60 -5.83
C PHE A 108 3.65 3.32 -4.49
N ASN A 109 3.19 4.00 -3.44
CA ASN A 109 3.59 3.74 -2.05
C ASN A 109 2.45 3.00 -1.34
N LEU A 110 2.64 1.72 -1.07
CA LEU A 110 1.73 0.92 -0.27
C LEU A 110 2.08 1.00 1.20
N GLU A 111 1.06 1.15 2.04
CA GLU A 111 1.14 0.96 3.47
C GLU A 111 0.22 -0.19 3.87
N VAL A 112 0.79 -1.15 4.60
CA VAL A 112 0.06 -2.26 5.22
C VAL A 112 0.26 -2.16 6.72
N GLU A 113 -0.80 -1.88 7.46
CA GLU A 113 -0.77 -1.70 8.91
C GLU A 113 -1.53 -2.83 9.60
N ASN A 114 -0.94 -3.39 10.65
CA ASN A 114 -1.61 -4.35 11.49
C ASN A 114 -2.37 -3.61 12.61
N GLU A 115 -3.67 -3.41 12.47
CA GLU A 115 -4.52 -2.86 13.54
C GLU A 115 -5.05 -3.99 14.44
N PRO A 116 -5.50 -3.72 15.68
CA PRO A 116 -5.94 -4.77 16.61
C PRO A 116 -7.01 -5.75 16.08
N TYR A 117 -7.83 -5.30 15.12
CA TYR A 117 -8.97 -6.07 14.59
C TYR A 117 -8.85 -6.43 13.11
N SER A 118 -7.92 -5.82 12.37
CA SER A 118 -7.81 -6.03 10.93
C SER A 118 -6.48 -5.55 10.36
N ILE A 119 -6.10 -6.08 9.21
CA ILE A 119 -5.07 -5.45 8.39
C ILE A 119 -5.69 -4.27 7.64
N GLN A 120 -5.02 -3.12 7.69
CA GLN A 120 -5.37 -1.94 6.91
C GLN A 120 -4.44 -1.81 5.72
N VAL A 121 -5.00 -1.53 4.55
CA VAL A 121 -4.23 -1.23 3.35
C VAL A 121 -4.59 0.14 2.83
N SER A 122 -3.57 0.96 2.62
CA SER A 122 -3.69 2.30 2.04
C SER A 122 -2.58 2.54 1.02
N LEU A 123 -2.84 3.48 0.11
CA LEU A 123 -1.80 4.06 -0.73
C LEU A 123 -1.46 5.43 -0.16
N ARG A 124 -0.18 5.65 0.16
CA ARG A 124 0.30 6.98 0.52
C ARG A 124 0.50 7.80 -0.76
N GLY A 125 -0.18 8.93 -0.85
CA GLY A 125 0.16 9.93 -1.86
C GLY A 125 1.54 10.49 -1.58
N VAL A 126 2.37 10.65 -2.60
CA VAL A 126 3.29 11.78 -2.59
C VAL A 126 2.41 13.00 -2.88
N LEU A 127 2.01 13.72 -1.83
CA LEU A 127 1.25 14.96 -1.99
C LEU A 127 2.00 15.90 -2.95
N LEU A 128 1.36 16.34 -4.03
CA LEU A 128 1.54 17.67 -4.61
C LEU A 128 0.38 17.99 -5.57
N TRP A 129 -0.54 18.85 -5.12
CA TRP A 129 -1.36 19.64 -6.02
C TRP A 129 -0.46 20.71 -6.64
N VAL A 130 -0.34 20.76 -7.97
CA VAL A 130 0.25 21.92 -8.66
C VAL A 130 -0.80 22.50 -9.60
N SER A 131 -1.46 23.56 -9.14
CA SER A 131 -2.22 24.46 -10.01
C SER A 131 -1.25 25.44 -10.67
N VAL A 132 -0.98 25.29 -11.98
CA VAL A 132 -0.33 26.34 -12.76
C VAL A 132 -1.42 27.20 -13.38
N VAL A 133 -1.66 28.39 -12.82
CA VAL A 133 -2.38 29.47 -13.49
C VAL A 133 -1.34 30.46 -14.01
N TYR A 134 -1.24 30.62 -15.34
CA TYR A 134 -0.47 31.71 -15.93
C TYR A 134 -1.13 33.06 -15.56
N ARG A 135 -0.37 33.89 -14.83
CA ARG A 135 -0.36 35.38 -14.76
C ARG A 135 -1.66 36.08 -15.25
N THR A 136 -2.47 36.74 -14.41
CA THR A 136 -2.16 37.96 -13.63
C THR A 136 -3.15 38.21 -12.46
N LEU A 137 -2.62 38.76 -11.35
CA LEU A 137 -3.26 39.50 -10.23
C LEU A 137 -4.20 38.77 -9.22
N THR A 138 -3.71 38.70 -7.96
CA THR A 138 -4.36 38.41 -6.65
C THR A 138 -5.41 39.51 -6.29
N ILE A 139 -6.55 39.36 -5.59
CA ILE A 139 -6.85 38.76 -4.25
C ILE A 139 -8.35 38.35 -4.12
N SER A 140 -8.57 37.14 -3.58
CA SER A 140 -9.59 36.59 -2.63
C SER A 140 -11.02 37.15 -2.53
N LEU A 141 -12.04 36.29 -2.71
CA LEU A 141 -12.80 35.66 -1.59
C LEU A 141 -13.93 34.72 -2.07
N SER A 142 -14.41 33.93 -1.10
CA SER A 142 -15.44 32.87 -1.12
C SER A 142 -14.88 31.51 -1.55
N SER A 143 -14.88 30.49 -0.71
CA SER A 143 -16.03 30.04 0.07
C SER A 143 -15.65 29.50 1.44
N HIS A 144 -16.23 30.10 2.48
CA HIS A 144 -16.50 29.43 3.76
C HIS A 144 -17.90 28.83 3.70
N LEU A 145 -18.01 27.61 4.21
CA LEU A 145 -19.19 26.77 4.51
C LEU A 145 -19.98 26.17 3.33
N ILE A 146 -19.97 24.83 3.24
CA ILE A 146 -21.03 24.02 3.87
C ILE A 146 -20.39 22.89 4.70
N LEU A 147 -20.49 23.06 6.03
CA LEU A 147 -20.63 21.97 7.00
C LEU A 147 -22.01 21.32 6.76
N ASN A 148 -22.07 19.99 6.82
CA ASN A 148 -23.26 19.13 6.71
C ASN A 148 -23.65 18.73 5.28
N ASP A 149 -23.14 17.60 4.81
CA ASP A 149 -23.97 16.45 4.42
C ASP A 149 -23.08 15.25 4.02
N LEU A 150 -23.40 14.06 4.56
CA LEU A 150 -22.71 12.76 4.47
C LEU A 150 -21.53 12.49 5.42
N LEU A 151 -21.64 12.95 6.67
CA LEU A 151 -21.30 12.09 7.81
C LEU A 151 -22.59 11.41 8.28
N HIS A 152 -23.03 10.37 7.57
CA HIS A 152 -23.82 9.36 8.24
C HIS A 152 -22.84 8.43 8.94
N GLU A 153 -22.61 8.71 10.22
CA GLU A 153 -22.06 7.74 11.15
C GLU A 153 -23.02 6.54 11.18
N GLN A 154 -22.75 5.56 10.34
CA GLN A 154 -23.43 4.28 10.34
C GLN A 154 -22.50 3.30 11.08
N LYS A 155 -22.67 3.23 12.42
CA LYS A 155 -22.27 2.04 13.17
C LYS A 155 -23.05 0.87 12.61
N PHE A 156 -22.38 0.00 11.87
CA PHE A 156 -22.86 -1.35 11.57
C PHE A 156 -21.85 -2.33 12.10
N GLU A 157 -22.35 -3.25 12.92
CA GLU A 157 -21.64 -4.45 13.29
C GLU A 157 -21.20 -5.17 12.00
N ASN A 158 -19.89 -5.42 11.87
CA ASN A 158 -19.24 -6.22 10.82
C ASN A 158 -18.94 -5.55 9.45
N PHE A 159 -18.10 -4.50 9.49
CA PHE A 159 -17.13 -4.00 8.47
C PHE A 159 -17.59 -3.45 7.11
N LEU A 160 -17.07 -2.24 6.75
CA LEU A 160 -16.47 -1.87 5.44
C LEU A 160 -16.06 -0.37 5.42
N GLN A 161 -14.83 -0.01 5.02
CA GLN A 161 -14.51 1.33 4.44
C GLN A 161 -13.36 1.27 3.42
N ILE A 162 -13.55 1.94 2.28
CA ILE A 162 -12.61 2.05 1.17
C ILE A 162 -12.65 3.45 0.49
N PHE A 163 -11.56 3.91 -0.14
CA PHE A 163 -11.26 5.30 -0.35
C PHE A 163 -9.96 5.46 -1.29
N VAL A 164 -9.83 6.48 -2.17
CA VAL A 164 -8.60 6.98 -2.91
C VAL A 164 -8.35 8.52 -2.80
N ASN A 165 -7.08 8.99 -2.76
CA ASN A 165 -6.62 10.40 -2.59
C ASN A 165 -6.77 10.98 -1.17
N ASN A 166 -6.13 10.35 -0.19
CA ASN A 166 -6.21 10.59 1.28
C ASN A 166 -7.16 9.65 2.02
N GLU A 167 -7.22 8.41 1.54
CA GLU A 167 -8.47 7.70 1.59
C GLU A 167 -8.07 6.15 1.53
N ARG A 168 -8.40 5.33 2.56
CA ARG A 168 -8.16 3.86 2.82
C ARG A 168 -8.55 2.88 1.69
N ILE A 169 -7.72 1.96 1.18
CA ILE A 169 -8.11 1.05 0.06
C ILE A 169 -8.83 -0.23 0.53
N GLY A 170 -8.75 -0.55 1.81
CA GLY A 170 -9.65 -1.49 2.44
C GLY A 170 -9.11 -2.07 3.74
N THR A 171 -10.03 -2.72 4.44
CA THR A 171 -9.78 -3.48 5.66
C THR A 171 -9.83 -4.96 5.32
N PHE A 172 -9.01 -5.78 5.98
CA PHE A 172 -9.14 -7.23 5.97
C PHE A 172 -9.21 -7.73 7.41
N ALA A 173 -10.37 -8.24 7.82
CA ALA A 173 -10.57 -8.76 9.16
C ALA A 173 -9.61 -9.95 9.41
N HIS A 174 -9.01 -10.00 10.59
CA HIS A 174 -8.07 -11.08 10.90
C HIS A 174 -8.75 -12.45 10.82
N ARG A 175 -8.10 -13.38 10.14
CA ARG A 175 -8.52 -14.78 10.06
C ARG A 175 -7.60 -15.68 10.88
N THR A 176 -7.02 -15.14 11.94
CA THR A 176 -6.05 -15.79 12.83
C THR A 176 -6.38 -15.45 14.29
N PRO A 177 -6.20 -16.38 15.25
CA PRO A 177 -6.60 -16.14 16.64
C PRO A 177 -5.70 -15.13 17.38
N HIS A 178 -4.43 -14.99 16.99
CA HIS A 178 -3.46 -14.13 17.66
C HIS A 178 -2.80 -13.17 16.65
N PRO A 179 -3.52 -12.17 16.13
CA PRO A 179 -3.03 -11.29 15.06
C PRO A 179 -1.81 -10.44 15.42
N THR A 180 -1.46 -10.34 16.70
CA THR A 180 -0.23 -9.66 17.15
C THR A 180 0.99 -10.59 17.24
N GLU A 181 0.80 -11.89 16.98
CA GLU A 181 1.82 -12.93 17.12
C GLU A 181 1.94 -13.84 15.90
N ASP A 182 0.87 -14.01 15.13
CA ASP A 182 0.79 -15.04 14.08
C ASP A 182 1.45 -14.62 12.76
N TYR A 183 1.53 -13.32 12.44
CA TYR A 183 2.21 -12.85 11.23
C TYR A 183 3.72 -12.89 11.44
N THR A 184 4.42 -13.85 10.83
CA THR A 184 5.86 -14.09 11.06
C THR A 184 6.77 -13.53 9.97
N GLY A 185 6.24 -13.32 8.77
CA GLY A 185 7.00 -12.78 7.66
C GLY A 185 6.14 -12.28 6.51
N MET A 186 6.80 -11.91 5.42
CA MET A 186 6.18 -11.40 4.21
C MET A 186 6.76 -12.08 2.96
N ARG A 187 5.92 -12.27 1.94
CA ARG A 187 6.33 -12.62 0.58
C ARG A 187 5.76 -11.63 -0.43
N ILE A 188 6.55 -11.29 -1.45
CA ILE A 188 6.11 -10.55 -2.63
C ILE A 188 6.41 -11.40 -3.86
N ASP A 189 5.44 -11.49 -4.77
CA ASP A 189 5.56 -12.30 -6.00
C ASP A 189 4.76 -11.67 -7.15
N GLY A 190 4.99 -12.19 -8.37
CA GLY A 190 4.33 -11.77 -9.60
C GLY A 190 4.99 -10.58 -10.29
N ASP A 191 4.21 -9.90 -11.14
CA ASP A 191 4.71 -8.93 -12.10
C ASP A 191 4.86 -7.52 -11.48
N VAL A 192 5.80 -7.38 -10.56
CA VAL A 192 6.07 -6.12 -9.85
C VAL A 192 7.57 -5.91 -9.67
N GLU A 193 8.00 -4.65 -9.79
CA GLU A 193 9.34 -4.21 -9.40
C GLU A 193 9.24 -3.54 -8.03
N VAL A 194 10.08 -3.92 -7.08
CA VAL A 194 10.09 -3.35 -5.73
C VAL A 194 11.43 -2.68 -5.49
N THR A 195 11.39 -1.41 -5.05
CA THR A 195 12.59 -0.58 -4.85
C THR A 195 12.81 -0.20 -3.40
N ASN A 196 11.78 -0.26 -2.56
CA ASN A 196 11.89 0.00 -1.13
C ASN A 196 10.91 -0.86 -0.32
N ILE A 197 11.39 -1.37 0.82
CA ILE A 197 10.58 -2.00 1.86
C ILE A 197 11.10 -1.51 3.21
N GLU A 198 10.22 -0.93 4.01
CA GLU A 198 10.51 -0.44 5.35
C GLU A 198 9.51 -1.03 6.35
N PHE A 199 10.00 -1.41 7.51
CA PHE A 199 9.19 -1.86 8.64
C PHE A 199 9.22 -0.77 9.71
N VAL A 200 8.06 -0.23 10.07
CA VAL A 200 7.91 0.91 10.99
C VAL A 200 7.03 0.53 12.18
#